data_AF-A0A2Z4UC33-F1
#
_entry.id   AF-A0A2Z4UC33-F1
#
_cell.length_a   1.000
_cell.length_b   1.000
_cell.length_c   1.000
_cell.angle_alpha   90.00
_cell.angle_beta   90.00
_cell.angle_gamma   90.00
#
_symmetry.space_group_name_H-M   'P 1'
#
loop_
_entity.id
_entity.type
_entity.pdbx_description
1 polymer ?
#
loop_
_entity_poly.entity_id
_entity_poly.type
_entity_poly.pdbx_seq_one_letter_code
_entity_poly.pdbx_strand_id
1 'polypeptide(L)'
;MLLRLDITVWSFPERGSWATHSGKYRGNWSPYVPRNIILRYSNPGEWILDQFLGSGTTLVEAKLLNRNAVGVDINPQSVSISEKNLQFQSNSKSKIFIREGNALNLVLFLERTVQ
;
A
#
# COMPACT_ATOMS: atom_id res chain seq x y z
N MET A 1 -7.44 -6.99 -18.23
CA MET A 1 -7.33 -8.20 -17.39
C MET A 1 -8.42 -8.13 -16.32
N LEU A 2 -9.40 -9.03 -16.35
CA LEU A 2 -10.44 -9.09 -15.32
C LEU A 2 -9.84 -9.64 -14.03
N LEU A 3 -10.01 -8.93 -12.91
CA LEU A 3 -9.55 -9.39 -11.60
C LEU A 3 -10.49 -10.51 -11.13
N ARG A 4 -10.05 -11.77 -11.24
CA ARG A 4 -10.78 -12.92 -10.68
C ARG A 4 -10.45 -13.08 -9.20
N LEU A 5 -11.32 -12.53 -8.35
CA LEU A 5 -11.14 -12.55 -6.90
C LEU A 5 -11.59 -13.87 -6.26
N ASP A 6 -12.04 -14.84 -7.03
CA ASP A 6 -12.52 -16.17 -6.60
C ASP A 6 -11.46 -17.28 -6.73
N ILE A 7 -10.37 -17.05 -7.46
CA ILE A 7 -9.31 -18.05 -7.69
C ILE A 7 -8.11 -17.87 -6.75
N THR A 8 -7.42 -18.97 -6.42
CA THR A 8 -6.25 -18.98 -5.52
C THR A 8 -4.91 -18.86 -6.26
N VAL A 9 -4.88 -19.17 -7.57
CA VAL A 9 -3.69 -19.02 -8.41
C VAL A 9 -3.82 -17.76 -9.25
N TRP A 10 -2.87 -16.84 -9.11
CA TRP A 10 -2.83 -15.60 -9.88
C TRP A 10 -1.67 -15.61 -10.88
N SER A 11 -1.94 -15.18 -12.11
CA SER A 11 -0.94 -14.98 -13.15
C SER A 11 -1.01 -13.56 -13.67
N PHE A 12 0.12 -12.86 -13.63
CA PHE A 12 0.28 -11.49 -14.09
C PHE A 12 1.41 -11.48 -15.13
N PRO A 13 1.11 -11.48 -16.44
CA PRO A 13 2.13 -11.45 -17.49
C PRO A 13 3.04 -10.22 -17.41
N GLU A 14 2.49 -9.13 -16.87
CA GLU A 14 3.21 -7.89 -16.63
C GLU A 14 3.14 -7.49 -15.16
N ARG A 15 4.12 -6.72 -14.71
CA ARG A 15 4.19 -6.22 -13.34
C ARG A 15 3.10 -5.20 -13.04
N GLY A 16 2.73 -4.37 -14.00
CA GLY A 16 1.91 -3.18 -13.79
C GLY A 16 2.75 -1.92 -13.52
N SER A 17 2.39 -0.83 -14.21
CA SER A 17 3.15 0.44 -14.25
C SER A 17 2.26 1.69 -14.16
N TRP A 18 1.07 1.58 -13.54
CA TRP A 18 0.19 2.73 -13.32
C TRP A 18 0.56 3.51 -12.05
N ALA A 19 0.00 4.73 -11.94
CA ALA A 19 0.34 5.68 -10.88
C ALA A 19 1.86 5.87 -10.77
N THR A 20 2.46 5.50 -9.64
CA THR A 20 3.90 5.63 -9.36
C THR A 20 4.62 4.27 -9.31
N HIS A 21 3.94 3.19 -9.67
CA HIS A 21 4.51 1.84 -9.57
C HIS A 21 5.72 1.67 -10.48
N SER A 22 6.84 1.26 -9.89
CA SER A 22 8.06 0.92 -10.61
C SER A 22 8.73 -0.32 -10.01
N GLY A 23 9.51 -1.04 -10.81
CA GLY A 23 10.32 -2.17 -10.34
C GLY A 23 11.69 -1.79 -9.77
N LYS A 24 11.96 -0.49 -9.53
CA LYS A 24 13.29 0.00 -9.16
C LYS A 24 13.67 -0.34 -7.72
N TYR A 25 12.71 -0.38 -6.81
CA TYR A 25 12.95 -0.73 -5.41
C TYR A 25 13.08 -2.25 -5.27
N ARG A 26 14.21 -2.72 -4.73
CA ARG A 26 14.48 -4.14 -4.57
C ARG A 26 13.49 -4.79 -3.61
N GLY A 27 12.92 -5.93 -4.00
CA GLY A 27 12.02 -6.70 -3.14
C GLY A 27 10.59 -6.17 -3.09
N ASN A 28 10.21 -5.23 -3.97
CA ASN A 28 8.81 -4.84 -4.08
C ASN A 28 7.98 -5.88 -4.88
N TRP A 29 6.71 -6.01 -4.53
CA TRP A 29 5.77 -6.83 -5.29
C TRP A 29 5.10 -6.08 -6.44
N SER A 30 4.62 -6.84 -7.43
CA SER A 30 3.73 -6.32 -8.47
C SER A 30 2.49 -5.71 -7.82
N PRO A 31 2.05 -4.51 -8.24
CA PRO A 31 0.84 -3.88 -7.72
C PRO A 31 -0.45 -4.69 -7.89
N TYR A 32 -0.49 -5.66 -8.81
CA TYR A 32 -1.64 -6.55 -8.92
C TYR A 32 -1.86 -7.41 -7.66
N VAL A 33 -0.80 -7.77 -6.95
CA VAL A 33 -0.87 -8.59 -5.73
C VAL A 33 -1.58 -7.86 -4.58
N PRO A 34 -1.12 -6.69 -4.10
CA PRO A 34 -1.84 -5.95 -3.05
C PRO A 34 -3.23 -5.54 -3.51
N ARG A 35 -3.41 -5.18 -4.79
CA ARG A 35 -4.72 -4.83 -5.33
C ARG A 35 -5.75 -5.95 -5.13
N ASN A 36 -5.38 -7.19 -5.47
CA ASN A 36 -6.26 -8.34 -5.29
C ASN A 36 -6.56 -8.61 -3.82
N ILE A 37 -5.55 -8.54 -2.95
CA ILE A 37 -5.72 -8.74 -1.50
C ILE A 37 -6.67 -7.69 -0.92
N ILE A 38 -6.44 -6.41 -1.22
CA ILE A 38 -7.26 -5.29 -0.73
C ILE A 38 -8.71 -5.42 -1.22
N LEU A 39 -8.91 -5.73 -2.52
CA LEU A 39 -10.26 -5.91 -3.07
C LEU A 39 -11.00 -7.11 -2.49
N ARG A 40 -10.28 -8.19 -2.13
CA ARG A 40 -10.88 -9.41 -1.58
C ARG A 40 -11.26 -9.27 -0.11
N TYR A 41 -10.46 -8.55 0.69
CA TYR A 41 -10.56 -8.58 2.16
C TYR A 41 -10.86 -7.23 2.81
N SER A 42 -11.24 -6.21 2.03
CA SER A 42 -11.66 -4.91 2.60
C SER A 42 -12.69 -4.22 1.73
N ASN A 43 -13.37 -3.22 2.30
CA ASN A 43 -14.29 -2.31 1.63
C ASN A 43 -13.69 -0.89 1.51
N PRO A 44 -14.18 -0.06 0.58
CA PRO A 44 -13.84 1.36 0.56
C PRO A 44 -14.07 2.02 1.94
N GLY A 45 -13.14 2.85 2.37
CA GLY A 45 -13.17 3.53 3.68
C GLY A 45 -12.58 2.74 4.84
N GLU A 46 -12.40 1.42 4.70
CA GLU A 46 -11.72 0.61 5.72
C GLU A 46 -10.21 0.88 5.75
N TRP A 47 -9.57 0.45 6.84
CA TRP A 47 -8.15 0.67 7.10
C TRP A 47 -7.29 -0.52 6.69
N ILE A 48 -6.17 -0.22 6.05
CA ILE A 48 -5.09 -1.16 5.72
C ILE A 48 -3.85 -0.78 6.51
N LEU A 49 -3.20 -1.77 7.13
CA LEU A 49 -1.90 -1.62 7.75
C LEU A 49 -0.84 -2.36 6.93
N ASP A 50 0.23 -1.66 6.57
CA ASP A 50 1.46 -2.25 6.05
C ASP A 50 2.62 -1.93 7.00
N GLN A 51 3.03 -2.91 7.79
CA GLN A 51 4.10 -2.77 8.79
C GLN A 51 5.52 -2.97 8.23
N PHE A 52 5.64 -3.23 6.93
CA PHE A 52 6.91 -3.34 6.20
C PHE A 52 6.79 -2.60 4.85
N LEU A 53 6.47 -1.31 4.96
CA LEU A 53 6.00 -0.45 3.87
C LEU A 53 6.87 -0.49 2.59
N GLY A 54 8.19 -0.60 2.72
CA GLY A 54 9.12 -0.63 1.60
C GLY A 54 8.99 0.59 0.70
N SER A 55 8.68 0.39 -0.59
CA SER A 55 8.43 1.50 -1.54
C SER A 55 6.98 1.99 -1.60
N GLY A 56 6.09 1.45 -0.75
CA GLY A 56 4.73 1.97 -0.61
C GLY A 56 3.69 1.41 -1.57
N THR A 57 3.97 0.32 -2.28
CA THR A 57 3.05 -0.27 -3.27
C THR A 57 1.66 -0.56 -2.66
N THR A 58 1.60 -1.05 -1.42
CA THR A 58 0.35 -1.33 -0.71
C THR A 58 -0.47 -0.06 -0.48
N LEU A 59 0.16 1.02 0.00
CA LEU A 59 -0.50 2.30 0.26
C LEU A 59 -0.95 3.00 -1.03
N VAL A 60 -0.17 2.89 -2.11
CA VAL A 60 -0.56 3.39 -3.43
C VAL A 60 -1.83 2.69 -3.90
N GLU A 61 -1.90 1.35 -3.81
CA GLU A 61 -3.11 0.61 -4.17
C GLU A 61 -4.28 0.89 -3.23
N ALA A 62 -4.05 1.01 -1.92
CA ALA A 62 -5.08 1.39 -0.96
C ALA A 62 -5.69 2.76 -1.31
N LYS A 63 -4.85 3.77 -1.60
CA LYS A 63 -5.28 5.10 -2.06
C LYS A 63 -6.09 5.01 -3.35
N LEU A 64 -5.61 4.27 -4.35
CA LEU A 64 -6.34 4.10 -5.63
C LEU A 64 -7.69 3.38 -5.46
N LEU A 65 -7.78 2.49 -4.48
CA LEU A 65 -8.98 1.74 -4.15
C LEU A 65 -9.85 2.40 -3.07
N ASN A 66 -9.55 3.65 -2.67
CA ASN A 66 -10.34 4.38 -1.68
C ASN A 66 -10.36 3.71 -0.28
N ARG A 67 -9.27 3.07 0.13
CA ARG A 67 -9.03 2.58 1.51
C ARG A 67 -8.14 3.56 2.25
N ASN A 68 -8.40 3.74 3.54
CA ASN A 68 -7.45 4.41 4.43
C ASN A 68 -6.26 3.49 4.66
N ALA A 69 -5.06 4.04 4.88
CA ALA A 69 -3.90 3.19 5.11
C ALA A 69 -2.83 3.83 6.00
N VAL A 70 -2.17 2.98 6.78
CA VAL A 70 -0.98 3.31 7.55
C VAL A 70 0.17 2.43 7.08
N GLY A 71 1.28 3.05 6.75
CA GLY A 71 2.53 2.40 6.38
C GLY A 71 3.60 2.68 7.41
N VAL A 72 4.29 1.64 7.88
CA VAL A 72 5.43 1.76 8.78
C VAL A 72 6.63 1.06 8.17
N ASP A 73 7.79 1.71 8.20
CA ASP A 73 9.08 1.08 7.88
C ASP A 73 10.15 1.58 8.86
N ILE A 74 11.12 0.71 9.17
CA ILE A 74 12.26 1.08 10.00
C ILE A 74 13.34 1.81 9.19
N ASN A 75 13.36 1.63 7.86
CA ASN A 75 14.34 2.25 7.00
C ASN A 75 13.86 3.65 6.55
N PRO A 76 14.53 4.75 6.98
CA PRO A 76 14.16 6.11 6.59
C PRO A 76 14.21 6.35 5.08
N GLN A 77 15.07 5.63 4.34
CA GLN A 77 15.11 5.74 2.88
C GLN A 77 13.84 5.17 2.23
N SER A 78 13.34 4.05 2.75
CA SER A 78 12.10 3.42 2.29
C SER A 78 10.88 4.30 2.57
N VAL A 79 10.85 4.92 3.76
CA VAL A 79 9.86 5.95 4.14
C VAL A 79 9.86 7.09 3.12
N SER A 80 11.01 7.71 2.86
CA SER A 80 11.12 8.83 1.91
C SER A 80 10.71 8.46 0.48
N ILE A 81 11.10 7.27 0.00
CA ILE A 81 10.69 6.76 -1.31
C ILE A 81 9.17 6.57 -1.37
N SER A 82 8.58 6.02 -0.31
CA SER A 82 7.13 5.80 -0.23
C SER A 82 6.34 7.10 -0.20
N GLU A 83 6.81 8.10 0.54
CA GLU A 83 6.21 9.44 0.57
C GLU A 83 6.19 10.05 -0.84
N LYS A 84 7.31 10.00 -1.56
CA LYS A 84 7.38 10.45 -2.96
C LYS A 84 6.41 9.68 -3.86
N ASN A 85 6.35 8.35 -3.72
CA ASN A 85 5.46 7.52 -4.51
C ASN A 85 3.96 7.78 -4.23
N LEU A 86 3.60 8.36 -3.08
CA LEU A 86 2.20 8.70 -2.77
C LEU A 86 1.77 10.09 -3.25
N GLN A 87 2.70 10.92 -3.74
CA GLN A 87 2.45 12.27 -4.25
C GLN A 87 1.81 12.31 -5.67
N PHE A 88 1.06 11.27 -6.06
CA PHE A 88 0.26 11.29 -7.28
C PHE A 88 -1.16 11.79 -7.01
N GLN A 89 -1.75 12.42 -8.03
CA GLN A 89 -3.14 12.89 -8.00
C GLN A 89 -4.11 11.71 -8.02
N SER A 90 -5.15 11.77 -7.19
CA SER A 90 -6.23 10.79 -7.12
C SER A 90 -7.48 11.47 -6.59
N ASN A 91 -8.65 11.04 -7.06
CA ASN A 91 -9.95 11.48 -6.55
C ASN A 91 -10.36 10.78 -5.23
N SER A 92 -9.46 9.96 -4.68
CA SER A 92 -9.68 9.27 -3.42
C SER A 92 -9.82 10.24 -2.24
N LYS A 93 -10.73 9.93 -1.33
CA LYS A 93 -10.87 10.63 -0.03
C LYS A 93 -10.14 9.90 1.10
N SER A 94 -9.31 8.91 0.76
CA SER A 94 -8.56 8.10 1.72
C SER A 94 -7.60 8.94 2.55
N LYS A 95 -7.56 8.67 3.86
CA LYS A 95 -6.51 9.11 4.77
C LYS A 95 -5.32 8.15 4.64
N ILE A 96 -4.16 8.66 4.24
CA ILE A 96 -2.93 7.86 4.09
C ILE A 96 -1.85 8.43 4.99
N PHE A 97 -1.24 7.57 5.80
CA PHE A 97 -0.19 7.95 6.74
C PHE A 97 1.03 7.07 6.56
N ILE A 98 2.21 7.69 6.57
CA ILE A 98 3.50 7.01 6.64
C ILE A 98 4.17 7.36 7.95
N ARG A 99 4.83 6.39 8.59
CA ARG A 99 5.66 6.57 9.76
C ARG A 99 6.99 5.83 9.60
N GLU A 100 8.05 6.46 10.04
CA GLU A 100 9.28 5.74 10.36
C GLU A 100 9.11 5.09 11.74
N GLY A 101 9.36 3.79 11.84
CA GLY A 101 9.15 3.07 13.09
C GLY A 101 9.50 1.59 13.04
N ASN A 102 9.73 1.02 14.21
CA ASN A 102 9.92 -0.41 14.38
C ASN A 102 8.56 -1.11 14.49
N ALA A 103 8.34 -2.17 13.70
CA ALA A 103 7.13 -2.98 13.73
C ALA A 103 6.86 -3.67 15.10
N LEU A 104 7.85 -3.73 15.99
CA LEU A 104 7.65 -4.17 17.39
C LEU A 104 6.82 -3.18 18.23
N ASN A 105 6.69 -1.92 17.78
CA ASN A 105 6.06 -0.82 18.54
C ASN A 105 4.80 -0.25 17.84
N LEU A 106 4.10 -1.06 17.02
CA LEU A 106 2.99 -0.61 16.17
C LEU A 106 1.85 0.10 16.91
N VAL A 107 1.52 -0.36 18.12
CA VAL A 107 0.41 0.20 18.93
C VAL A 107 0.57 1.70 19.13
N LEU A 108 1.79 2.17 19.43
CA LEU A 108 2.10 3.58 19.66
C LEU A 108 1.84 4.46 18.43
N PHE A 109 1.93 3.89 17.23
CA PHE A 109 1.73 4.60 15.97
C PHE A 109 0.26 4.61 15.54
N LEU A 110 -0.51 3.55 15.85
CA LEU A 110 -1.89 3.40 15.42
C LEU A 110 -2.86 4.24 16.25
N GLU A 111 -2.69 4.30 17.58
CA GLU A 111 -3.53 5.09 18.49
C GLU A 111 -3.53 6.59 18.16
N ARG A 112 -2.44 7.08 17.55
CA ARG A 112 -2.28 8.48 17.14
C ARG A 112 -2.81 8.78 15.75
N THR A 113 -3.21 7.75 15.00
CA THR A 113 -3.51 7.86 13.56
C THR A 113 -4.97 7.55 13.24
N VAL A 114 -5.57 6.60 13.98
CA VAL A 114 -6.97 6.22 13.82
C VAL A 114 -7.79 6.89 14.93
N GLN A 115 -8.15 8.15 14.70
CA GLN A 115 -9.18 8.89 15.47
C GLN A 115 -10.25 9.42 14.51
#